data_AF-A0A0N4TFW1-F1
#
_entry.id   AF-A0A0N4TFW1-F1
#
_cell.length_a   1.000
_cell.length_b   1.000
_cell.length_c   1.000
_cell.angle_alpha   90.00
_cell.angle_beta   90.00
_cell.angle_gamma   90.00
#
_symmetry.space_group_name_H-M   'P 1'
#
loop_
_entity.id
_entity.type
_entity.pdbx_description
1 polymer ?
#
loop_
_entity_poly.entity_id
_entity_poly.type
_entity_poly.pdbx_seq_one_letter_code
_entity_poly.pdbx_strand_id
1 'polypeptide(L)'
;MMSPRNLRFAPRVTLDVDPESTFSMIMIDPDNLSRKNPSVAEWLHWLVVNIPASNIQEGINGGQHQMAYGSPAPQPRTDLHRYIILLYEHQGRRLQVPKINSRAKFNTKQFVEKYKL
;
A
#
# COMPACT_ATOMS: atom_id res chain seq x y z
N MET A 1 -12.29 7.78 13.20
CA MET A 1 -12.53 6.40 12.75
C MET A 1 -13.27 6.42 11.42
N MET A 2 -12.91 5.56 10.47
CA MET A 2 -13.61 5.45 9.18
C MET A 2 -14.45 4.17 9.15
N SER A 3 -15.65 4.26 8.59
CA SER A 3 -16.49 3.07 8.33
C SER A 3 -15.96 2.32 7.10
N PRO A 4 -15.96 0.97 7.08
CA PRO A 4 -15.62 0.17 5.90
C PRO A 4 -16.41 0.56 4.64
N ARG A 5 -17.64 1.05 4.79
CA ARG A 5 -18.48 1.50 3.66
C ARG A 5 -17.84 2.67 2.88
N ASN A 6 -17.05 3.51 3.56
CA ASN A 6 -16.35 4.65 2.97
C ASN A 6 -15.00 4.26 2.36
N LEU A 7 -14.56 3.01 2.58
CA LEU A 7 -13.26 2.48 2.14
C LEU A 7 -13.43 1.46 0.99
N ARG A 8 -14.59 1.44 0.34
CA ARG A 8 -14.89 0.54 -0.78
C ARG A 8 -14.01 0.79 -2.00
N PHE A 9 -13.66 2.05 -2.23
CA PHE A 9 -12.79 2.46 -3.33
C PHE A 9 -11.42 2.87 -2.80
N ALA A 10 -10.40 2.74 -3.64
CA ALA A 10 -9.05 3.17 -3.30
C ALA A 10 -9.05 4.66 -2.94
N PRO A 11 -8.30 5.07 -1.90
CA PRO A 11 -8.19 6.47 -1.54
C PRO A 11 -7.45 7.23 -2.64
N ARG A 12 -7.86 8.49 -2.85
CA ARG A 12 -7.09 9.44 -3.65
C ARG A 12 -5.96 10.00 -2.77
N VAL A 13 -4.72 9.79 -3.20
CA VAL A 13 -3.52 10.32 -2.54
C VAL A 13 -2.99 11.46 -3.39
N THR A 14 -2.89 12.67 -2.86
CA THR A 14 -2.34 13.83 -3.59
C THR A 14 -1.24 14.46 -2.77
N LEU A 15 -0.07 14.66 -3.39
CA LEU A 15 1.08 15.32 -2.79
C LEU A 15 1.69 16.26 -3.83
N ASP A 16 2.26 17.35 -3.35
CA ASP A 16 3.12 18.21 -4.15
C ASP A 16 4.52 17.61 -4.16
N VAL A 17 5.01 17.24 -5.34
CA VAL A 17 6.23 16.46 -5.55
C VAL A 17 6.90 16.93 -6.84
N ASP A 18 8.19 16.68 -6.97
CA ASP A 18 8.91 16.93 -8.23
C ASP A 18 8.26 16.10 -9.37
N PRO A 19 7.86 16.74 -10.49
CA PRO A 19 7.25 16.07 -11.63
C PRO A 19 8.09 14.94 -12.25
N GLU A 20 9.41 14.98 -12.09
CA GLU A 20 10.32 13.97 -12.63
C GLU A 20 10.49 12.77 -11.69
N SER A 21 9.97 12.85 -10.47
CA SER A 21 10.07 11.78 -9.48
C SER A 21 9.17 10.59 -9.82
N THR A 22 9.61 9.42 -9.37
CA THR A 22 8.86 8.17 -9.48
C THR A 22 8.71 7.57 -8.08
N PHE A 23 7.55 6.99 -7.78
CA PHE A 23 7.23 6.52 -6.45
C PHE A 23 6.74 5.07 -6.43
N SER A 24 6.81 4.47 -5.25
CA SER A 24 6.09 3.24 -4.90
C SER A 24 5.17 3.51 -3.71
N MET A 25 3.93 3.06 -3.80
CA MET A 25 2.96 3.15 -2.72
C MET A 25 2.64 1.75 -2.18
N ILE A 26 2.65 1.63 -0.86
CA ILE A 26 2.34 0.41 -0.11
C ILE A 26 1.20 0.75 0.87
N MET A 27 0.12 -0.03 0.83
CA MET A 27 -0.93 0.01 1.85
C MET A 27 -0.98 -1.31 2.61
N ILE A 28 -0.84 -1.25 3.94
CA ILE A 28 -0.85 -2.43 4.81
C ILE A 28 -1.80 -2.30 6.00
N ASP A 29 -2.23 -3.44 6.52
CA ASP A 29 -2.89 -3.61 7.81
C ASP A 29 -1.99 -4.44 8.74
N PRO A 30 -1.37 -3.83 9.76
CA PRO A 30 -0.49 -4.52 10.71
C PRO A 30 -1.27 -5.24 11.82
N ASP A 31 -2.60 -5.18 11.80
CA ASP A 31 -3.49 -5.67 12.85
C ASP A 31 -4.31 -6.90 12.40
N ASN A 32 -4.11 -7.43 11.19
CA ASN A 32 -4.86 -8.56 10.64
C ASN A 32 -4.36 -9.91 11.23
N LEU A 33 -5.18 -10.86 11.71
CA LEU A 33 -6.64 -11.03 11.75
C LEU A 33 -7.33 -10.33 12.92
N SER A 34 -6.58 -9.92 13.94
CA SER A 34 -7.08 -9.08 15.03
C SER A 34 -5.95 -8.30 15.66
N ARG A 35 -6.23 -7.08 16.13
CA ARG A 35 -5.20 -6.22 16.71
C ARG A 35 -4.49 -6.85 17.92
N LYS A 36 -5.20 -7.68 18.68
CA LYS A 36 -4.64 -8.39 19.85
C LYS A 36 -3.78 -9.59 19.46
N ASN A 37 -4.03 -10.20 18.31
CA ASN A 37 -3.27 -11.34 17.79
C ASN A 37 -3.19 -11.25 16.26
N PRO A 38 -2.26 -10.44 15.72
CA PRO A 38 -2.18 -10.13 14.30
C PRO A 38 -1.41 -11.22 13.52
N SER A 39 -1.95 -12.44 13.49
CA SER A 39 -1.26 -13.64 12.99
C SER A 39 -0.94 -13.67 11.49
N VAL A 40 -1.54 -12.76 10.71
CA VAL A 40 -1.30 -12.64 9.25
C VAL A 40 -0.78 -11.25 8.86
N ALA A 41 -0.43 -10.42 9.84
CA ALA A 41 0.20 -9.13 9.59
C ALA A 41 1.61 -9.29 8.98
N GLU A 42 2.06 -8.35 8.16
CA GLU A 42 1.29 -7.23 7.62
C GLU A 42 0.42 -7.72 6.46
N TRP A 43 -0.87 -7.34 6.43
CA TRP A 43 -1.74 -7.68 5.32
C TRP A 43 -1.64 -6.62 4.22
N LEU A 44 -1.15 -7.00 3.04
CA LEU A 44 -0.95 -6.11 1.91
C LEU A 44 -2.28 -5.79 1.22
N HIS A 45 -2.80 -4.59 1.47
CA HIS A 45 -4.02 -4.08 0.84
C HIS A 45 -3.76 -3.57 -0.57
N TRP A 46 -2.64 -2.91 -0.82
CA TRP A 46 -2.36 -2.30 -2.13
C TRP A 46 -0.84 -2.14 -2.31
N LEU A 47 -0.32 -2.53 -3.49
CA LEU A 47 1.07 -2.28 -3.88
C LEU A 47 1.11 -1.82 -5.32
N VAL A 48 1.57 -0.59 -5.52
CA VAL A 48 1.81 -0.01 -6.83
C VAL A 48 3.23 0.51 -6.85
N VAL A 49 4.00 0.12 -7.86
CA VAL A 49 5.39 0.52 -8.02
C VAL A 49 5.57 1.30 -9.30
N ASN A 50 6.65 2.08 -9.41
CA ASN A 50 6.98 2.85 -10.61
C ASN A 50 5.86 3.84 -11.02
N ILE A 51 5.24 4.50 -10.05
CA ILE A 51 4.20 5.53 -10.26
C ILE A 51 4.91 6.84 -10.64
N PRO A 52 4.70 7.39 -11.85
CA PRO A 52 5.19 8.74 -12.16
C PRO A 52 4.50 9.78 -11.26
N ALA A 53 5.21 10.83 -10.85
CA ALA A 53 4.69 11.89 -9.99
C ALA A 53 3.38 12.52 -10.51
N SER A 54 3.27 12.73 -11.83
CA SER A 54 2.05 13.25 -12.47
C SER A 54 0.82 12.37 -12.23
N ASN A 55 0.99 11.06 -12.03
CA ASN A 55 -0.10 10.12 -11.74
C ASN A 55 -0.46 10.02 -10.25
N ILE A 56 0.27 10.70 -9.37
CA ILE A 56 -0.10 10.79 -7.95
C ILE A 56 -1.22 11.80 -7.79
N GLN A 57 -1.10 13.00 -8.37
CA GLN A 57 -2.06 14.10 -8.18
C GLN A 57 -3.51 13.75 -8.60
N GLU A 58 -3.68 12.78 -9.50
CA GLU A 58 -4.98 12.34 -9.99
C GLU A 58 -5.54 11.09 -9.26
N GLY A 59 -4.81 10.54 -8.28
CA GLY A 59 -5.23 9.40 -7.49
C GLY A 59 -4.72 8.05 -7.98
N ILE A 60 -3.39 7.91 -8.05
CA ILE A 60 -2.65 6.70 -8.46
C ILE A 60 -3.33 6.01 -9.64
N ASN A 61 -3.37 6.73 -10.76
CA ASN A 61 -3.93 6.27 -12.03
C ASN A 61 -2.86 5.71 -12.98
N GLY A 62 -1.68 5.37 -12.46
CA GLY A 62 -0.55 4.86 -13.22
C GLY A 62 0.38 3.98 -12.39
N GLY A 63 1.50 3.60 -12.99
CA GLY A 63 2.44 2.65 -12.40
C GLY A 63 2.05 1.17 -12.61
N GLN A 64 2.74 0.30 -11.90
CA GLN A 64 2.59 -1.16 -12.01
C GLN A 64 1.96 -1.71 -10.73
N HIS A 65 0.73 -2.19 -10.83
CA HIS A 65 0.00 -2.81 -9.73
C HIS A 65 0.49 -4.24 -9.50
N GLN A 66 1.30 -4.43 -8.47
CA GLN A 66 1.76 -5.76 -8.06
C GLN A 66 0.75 -6.44 -7.12
N MET A 67 -0.05 -5.64 -6.42
CA MET A 67 -1.22 -6.07 -5.67
C MET A 67 -2.30 -5.02 -5.83
N ALA A 68 -3.45 -5.36 -6.41
CA ALA A 68 -4.56 -4.42 -6.56
C ALA A 68 -5.16 -4.04 -5.20
N TYR A 69 -5.79 -2.86 -5.11
CA TYR A 69 -6.47 -2.41 -3.90
C TYR A 69 -7.49 -3.44 -3.41
N GLY A 70 -7.32 -3.90 -2.18
CA GLY A 70 -8.32 -4.65 -1.43
C GLY A 70 -8.93 -3.73 -0.38
N SER A 71 -10.25 -3.60 -0.35
CA SER A 71 -10.91 -2.73 0.63
C SER A 71 -10.73 -3.24 2.06
N PRO A 72 -10.52 -2.33 3.04
CA PRO A 72 -10.66 -2.60 4.46
C PRO A 72 -12.01 -3.23 4.81
N ALA A 73 -11.97 -4.42 5.39
CA ALA A 73 -13.14 -5.16 5.86
C ALA A 73 -12.77 -6.04 7.09
N PRO A 74 -12.37 -5.43 8.22
CA PRO A 74 -12.02 -6.19 9.41
C PRO A 74 -13.23 -6.98 9.91
N GLN A 75 -13.00 -8.19 10.42
CA GLN A 75 -14.08 -9.04 10.92
C GLN A 75 -14.67 -8.47 12.22
N PRO A 76 -15.92 -8.81 12.57
CA PRO A 76 -16.48 -8.40 13.85
C PRO A 76 -15.62 -8.89 15.03
N ARG A 77 -15.49 -8.05 16.07
CA ARG A 77 -14.78 -8.35 17.33
C ARG A 77 -13.25 -8.51 17.20
N THR A 78 -12.64 -7.93 16.16
CA THR A 78 -11.17 -7.93 15.98
C THR A 78 -10.48 -6.65 16.45
N ASP A 79 -11.24 -5.75 17.10
CA ASP A 79 -10.86 -4.37 17.49
C ASP A 79 -10.66 -3.44 16.28
N LEU A 80 -10.21 -2.21 16.50
CA LEU A 80 -9.90 -1.24 15.45
C LEU A 80 -8.56 -1.56 14.79
N HIS A 81 -8.56 -1.75 13.48
CA HIS A 81 -7.36 -1.96 12.68
C HIS A 81 -6.80 -0.63 12.16
N ARG A 82 -5.48 -0.55 12.07
CA ARG A 82 -4.74 0.51 11.41
C ARG A 82 -4.58 0.15 9.93
N TYR A 83 -4.78 1.14 9.06
CA TYR A 83 -4.47 1.01 7.65
C TYR A 83 -3.44 2.08 7.32
N ILE A 84 -2.23 1.64 6.99
CA ILE A 84 -1.07 2.52 6.81
C ILE A 84 -0.79 2.60 5.33
N ILE A 85 -0.76 3.81 4.79
CA ILE A 85 -0.30 4.10 3.43
C ILE A 85 1.10 4.70 3.56
N LEU A 86 2.05 4.08 2.87
CA LEU A 86 3.44 4.52 2.77
C LEU A 86 3.71 4.86 1.31
N LEU A 87 4.38 5.97 1.09
CA LEU A 87 4.82 6.40 -0.23
C LEU A 87 6.35 6.60 -0.17
N TYR A 88 7.05 5.94 -1.08
CA TYR A 88 8.51 5.98 -1.18
C TYR A 88 8.92 6.53 -2.53
N GLU A 89 9.77 7.55 -2.52
CA GLU A 89 10.38 8.09 -3.72
C GLU A 89 11.53 7.21 -4.19
N HIS A 90 11.62 6.97 -5.49
CA HIS A 90 12.70 6.19 -6.06
C HIS A 90 13.96 7.04 -6.20
N GLN A 91 15.11 6.41 -5.98
CA GLN A 91 16.42 7.01 -6.27
C GLN A 91 16.78 6.87 -7.76
N GLY A 92 15.93 7.38 -8.64
CA GLY A 92 16.17 7.48 -10.09
C GLY A 92 16.15 6.17 -10.89
N ARG A 93 15.62 5.08 -10.32
CA ARG A 93 15.57 3.76 -10.98
C ARG A 93 14.17 3.20 -11.08
N ARG A 94 13.90 2.50 -12.19
CA ARG A 94 12.71 1.67 -12.35
C ARG A 94 12.90 0.34 -11.61
N LEU A 95 11.93 -0.04 -10.79
CA LEU A 95 11.92 -1.31 -10.08
C LEU A 95 11.38 -2.43 -10.97
N GLN A 96 11.98 -3.62 -10.83
CA GLN A 96 11.44 -4.87 -11.35
C GLN A 96 10.94 -5.70 -10.17
N VAL A 97 9.64 -5.65 -9.94
CA VAL A 97 8.98 -6.37 -8.85
C VAL A 97 8.14 -7.48 -9.47
N PRO A 98 8.35 -8.76 -9.09
CA PRO A 98 7.48 -9.84 -9.53
C PRO A 98 6.09 -9.70 -8.90
N LYS A 99 5.09 -10.33 -9.53
CA LYS A 99 3.72 -10.34 -9.01
C LYS A 99 3.68 -10.94 -7.61
N ILE A 100 3.01 -10.25 -6.69
CA ILE A 100 2.82 -10.72 -5.32
C ILE A 100 1.59 -11.63 -5.27
N ASN A 101 1.79 -12.87 -4.84
CA ASN A 101 0.74 -13.90 -4.85
C ASN A 101 -0.01 -14.02 -3.52
N SER A 102 0.49 -13.41 -2.44
CA SER A 102 -0.13 -13.44 -1.11
C SER A 102 -0.19 -12.04 -0.53
N ARG A 103 -1.33 -11.73 0.12
CA ARG A 103 -1.47 -10.51 0.92
C ARG A 103 -0.96 -10.70 2.35
N ALA A 104 -1.09 -11.91 2.89
CA ALA A 104 -0.71 -12.23 4.27
C ALA A 104 0.81 -12.22 4.47
N LYS A 105 1.23 -11.81 5.66
CA LYS A 105 2.64 -11.82 6.11
C LYS A 105 3.56 -11.08 5.15
N PHE A 106 3.07 -10.00 4.54
CA PHE A 106 3.93 -9.09 3.82
C PHE A 106 4.92 -8.46 4.81
N ASN A 107 6.14 -8.21 4.34
CA ASN A 107 7.19 -7.58 5.14
C ASN A 107 7.61 -6.29 4.45
N THR A 108 7.00 -5.19 4.86
CA THR A 108 7.25 -3.86 4.29
C THR A 108 8.72 -3.48 4.44
N LYS A 109 9.32 -3.71 5.61
CA LYS A 109 10.73 -3.38 5.86
C LYS A 109 11.65 -4.10 4.88
N GLN A 110 11.50 -5.42 4.74
CA GLN A 110 12.31 -6.21 3.81
C GLN A 110 12.09 -5.78 2.36
N PHE A 111 10.86 -5.43 1.99
CA PHE A 111 10.56 -4.92 0.65
C PHE A 111 11.30 -3.61 0.36
N VAL A 112 11.20 -2.65 1.27
CA VAL A 112 11.85 -1.33 1.16
C VAL A 112 13.37 -1.48 1.09
N GLU A 113 13.96 -2.29 1.97
CA GLU A 113 15.41 -2.56 1.96
C GLU A 113 15.87 -3.22 0.65
N LYS A 114 15.15 -4.25 0.18
CA LYS A 114 15.47 -4.95 -1.07
C LYS A 114 15.42 -4.02 -2.28
N TYR A 115 14.44 -3.12 -2.32
CA TYR A 115 14.21 -2.21 -3.43
C TYR A 115 14.77 -0.81 -3.20
N LYS A 116 15.58 -0.59 -2.16
CA LYS A 116 16.24 0.69 -1.85
C LYS A 116 15.28 1.86 -2.01
N LEU A 117 14.10 1.69 -1.42
CA LEU A 117 13.03 2.68 -1.36
C LEU A 117 13.19 3.54 -0.10
#